data_AF-A0A7K3WEE2-F1
#
_entry.id   AF-A0A7K3WEE2-F1
#
_cell.length_a   1.000
_cell.length_b   1.000
_cell.length_c   1.000
_cell.angle_alpha   90.00
_cell.angle_beta   90.00
_cell.angle_gamma   90.00
#
_symmetry.space_group_name_H-M   'P 1'
#
loop_
_entity.id
_entity.type
_entity.pdbx_description
1 polymer ?
#
loop_
_entity_poly.entity_id
_entity_poly.type
_entity_poly.pdbx_seq_one_letter_code
_entity_poly.pdbx_strand_id
1 'polypeptide(L)'
;MGLRLQAGDVTVLLGPDAVRREVMDALDDGSARCASGHTGVPVHRLVTRACAGLAERMDAVETARTSGAALVLVDRVTDGLPAAARRAVLSAVRGVAGPGRAVLVDDSDPVAALSVADGALRADPAGRLVPEQIAAPDYLAS
;
A
#
# COMPACT_ATOMS: atom_id res chain seq x y z
N MET A 1 3.49 20.93 0.45
CA MET A 1 4.43 19.98 1.08
C MET A 1 4.25 18.64 0.40
N GLY A 2 5.33 17.96 0.03
CA GLY A 2 5.25 16.66 -0.66
C GLY A 2 5.14 15.50 0.33
N LEU A 3 4.33 14.51 -0.01
CA LEU A 3 4.30 13.21 0.67
C LEU A 3 5.62 12.47 0.43
N ARG A 4 6.17 11.81 1.46
CA ARG A 4 7.34 10.94 1.31
C ARG A 4 6.98 9.54 1.78
N LEU A 5 7.14 8.58 0.88
CA LEU A 5 7.06 7.15 1.19
C LEU A 5 8.48 6.60 1.31
N GLN A 6 8.71 5.76 2.31
CA GLN A 6 10.01 5.16 2.54
C GLN A 6 10.16 3.89 1.69
N ALA A 7 11.30 3.77 1.01
CA ALA A 7 11.63 2.56 0.27
C ALA A 7 11.94 1.41 1.25
N GLY A 8 11.49 0.20 0.92
CA GLY A 8 11.54 -0.96 1.79
C GLY A 8 10.35 -1.10 2.74
N ASP A 9 9.48 -0.09 2.82
CA ASP A 9 8.36 -0.06 3.75
C ASP A 9 7.02 -0.31 3.06
N VAL A 10 6.13 -0.96 3.80
CA VAL A 10 4.69 -1.01 3.50
C VAL A 10 4.00 0.09 4.30
N THR A 11 3.39 1.04 3.60
CA THR A 11 2.59 2.11 4.19
C THR A 11 1.10 1.85 3.93
N VAL A 12 0.26 1.89 4.96
CA VAL A 12 -1.19 1.73 4.83
C VAL A 12 -1.88 3.09 4.83
N LEU A 13 -2.77 3.30 3.86
CA LEU A 13 -3.61 4.49 3.78
C LEU A 13 -4.87 4.28 4.65
N LEU A 14 -5.12 5.21 5.57
CA LEU A 14 -6.25 5.24 6.48
C LEU A 14 -7.09 6.50 6.23
N GLY A 15 -8.34 6.51 6.70
CA GLY A 15 -9.25 7.65 6.54
C GLY A 15 -10.56 7.27 5.84
N PRO A 16 -11.39 8.25 5.46
CA PRO A 16 -12.66 7.98 4.76
C PRO A 16 -12.43 7.34 3.38
N ASP A 17 -13.28 6.38 3.02
CA ASP A 17 -13.10 5.56 1.81
C ASP A 17 -12.97 6.38 0.52
N ALA A 18 -13.83 7.39 0.34
CA ALA A 18 -13.81 8.27 -0.81
C ALA A 18 -12.49 9.05 -0.92
N VAL A 19 -11.97 9.55 0.20
CA VAL A 19 -10.72 10.31 0.24
C VAL A 19 -9.52 9.40 -0.05
N ARG A 20 -9.53 8.16 0.45
CA ARG A 20 -8.46 7.20 0.14
C ARG A 20 -8.40 6.90 -1.36
N ARG A 21 -9.54 6.70 -2.00
CA ARG A 21 -9.61 6.52 -3.46
C ARG A 21 -9.11 7.74 -4.22
N GLU A 22 -9.52 8.95 -3.83
CA GLU A 22 -9.01 10.20 -4.44
C GLU A 22 -7.49 10.32 -4.34
N VAL A 23 -6.92 9.95 -3.18
CA VAL A 23 -5.46 9.93 -2.98
C VAL A 23 -4.80 8.88 -3.89
N MET A 24 -5.37 7.68 -3.95
CA MET A 24 -4.85 6.62 -4.83
C MET A 24 -4.92 7.06 -6.29
N ASP A 25 -6.02 7.65 -6.75
CA ASP A 25 -6.18 8.14 -8.13
C ASP A 25 -5.23 9.29 -8.48
N ALA A 26 -4.92 10.16 -7.52
CA ALA A 26 -3.96 11.25 -7.71
C ALA A 26 -2.51 10.78 -7.85
N LEU A 27 -2.19 9.56 -7.40
CA LEU A 27 -0.88 8.93 -7.53
C LEU A 27 -0.81 8.15 -8.85
N ASP A 28 -0.49 8.85 -9.94
CA ASP A 28 -0.23 8.28 -11.26
C ASP A 28 1.28 8.25 -11.61
N ASP A 29 1.64 7.61 -12.73
CA ASP A 29 3.01 7.52 -13.26
C ASP A 29 3.70 8.90 -13.45
N GLY A 30 2.92 9.98 -13.58
CA GLY A 30 3.44 11.34 -13.79
C GLY A 30 3.67 12.12 -12.48
N SER A 31 2.96 11.76 -11.41
CA SER A 31 2.95 12.47 -10.13
C SER A 31 4.09 12.06 -9.19
N ALA A 32 4.58 10.82 -9.33
CA ALA A 32 5.58 10.27 -8.42
C ALA A 32 6.94 10.95 -8.60
N ARG A 33 7.49 11.43 -7.48
CA ARG A 33 8.83 12.02 -7.41
C ARG A 33 9.69 11.27 -6.40
N CYS A 34 10.93 10.98 -6.74
CA CYS A 34 11.85 10.38 -5.79
C CYS A 34 12.46 11.45 -4.87
N ALA A 35 13.16 11.01 -3.83
CA ALA A 35 13.82 11.88 -2.86
C ALA A 35 14.83 12.87 -3.47
N SER A 36 15.42 12.56 -4.64
CA SER A 36 16.31 13.47 -5.37
C SER A 36 15.59 14.42 -6.32
N GLY A 37 14.25 14.41 -6.34
CA GLY A 37 13.43 15.35 -7.12
C GLY A 37 13.16 14.95 -8.57
N HIS A 38 13.62 13.78 -9.03
CA HIS A 38 13.28 13.29 -10.37
C HIS A 38 11.78 13.03 -10.47
N THR A 39 11.18 13.51 -11.56
CA THR A 39 9.79 13.24 -11.95
C THR A 39 9.68 11.94 -12.74
N GLY A 40 8.51 11.29 -12.71
CA GLY A 40 8.24 10.12 -13.54
C GLY A 40 8.85 8.84 -12.98
N VAL A 41 8.91 8.71 -11.66
CA VAL A 41 9.31 7.45 -11.03
C VAL A 41 8.29 6.38 -11.44
N PRO A 42 8.72 5.20 -11.94
CA PRO A 42 7.78 4.19 -12.42
C PRO A 42 6.87 3.72 -11.29
N VAL A 43 5.56 3.83 -11.51
CA VAL A 43 4.52 3.36 -10.61
C VAL A 43 3.93 2.07 -11.17
N HIS A 44 3.68 1.09 -10.30
CA HIS A 44 2.92 -0.09 -10.67
C HIS A 44 1.69 -0.19 -9.80
N ARG A 45 0.51 -0.17 -10.42
CA ARG A 45 -0.75 -0.33 -9.72
C ARG A 45 -1.19 -1.78 -9.73
N LEU A 46 -1.21 -2.38 -8.55
CA LEU A 46 -1.77 -3.69 -8.31
C LEU A 46 -3.26 -3.53 -8.03
N VAL A 47 -4.07 -3.80 -9.05
CA VAL A 47 -5.53 -3.86 -8.97
C VAL A 47 -5.98 -5.24 -9.41
N THR A 48 -6.99 -5.80 -8.76
CA THR A 48 -7.61 -7.06 -9.18
C THR A 48 -9.11 -6.90 -9.33
N ARG A 49 -9.72 -7.71 -10.20
CA ARG A 49 -11.18 -7.74 -10.33
C ARG A 49 -11.80 -8.20 -9.01
N ALA A 50 -12.97 -7.67 -8.66
CA ALA A 50 -13.68 -8.06 -7.44
C ALA A 50 -13.97 -9.57 -7.37
N CYS A 51 -14.20 -10.22 -8.52
CA CYS A 51 -14.43 -11.66 -8.62
C CYS A 51 -13.15 -12.51 -8.79
N ALA A 52 -11.97 -11.89 -8.78
CA ALA A 52 -10.71 -12.62 -8.88
C ALA A 52 -10.63 -13.68 -7.78
N GLY A 53 -9.90 -14.76 -8.02
CA GLY A 53 -9.60 -15.78 -7.00
C GLY A 53 -8.40 -15.39 -6.13
N LEU A 54 -8.00 -16.27 -5.21
CA LEU A 54 -6.72 -16.13 -4.51
C LEU A 54 -5.54 -16.26 -5.47
N ALA A 55 -5.56 -17.25 -6.36
CA ALA A 55 -4.45 -17.51 -7.30
C ALA A 55 -4.16 -16.30 -8.20
N GLU A 56 -5.18 -15.74 -8.86
CA GLU A 56 -5.02 -14.55 -9.72
C GLU A 56 -4.44 -13.35 -8.97
N ARG A 57 -4.82 -13.16 -7.69
CA ARG A 57 -4.24 -12.11 -6.85
C ARG A 57 -2.77 -12.37 -6.52
N MET A 58 -2.40 -13.62 -6.24
CA MET A 58 -1.01 -13.99 -5.99
C MET A 58 -0.14 -13.78 -7.25
N ASP A 59 -0.66 -14.11 -8.43
CA ASP A 59 0.02 -13.85 -9.71
C ASP A 59 0.21 -12.34 -9.96
N ALA A 60 -0.80 -11.53 -9.62
CA ALA A 60 -0.69 -10.07 -9.68
C ALA A 60 0.36 -9.52 -8.70
N VAL A 61 0.44 -10.06 -7.48
CA VAL A 61 1.48 -9.71 -6.50
C VAL A 61 2.88 -10.06 -7.02
N GLU A 62 3.07 -11.23 -7.63
CA GLU A 62 4.36 -11.62 -8.19
C GLU A 62 4.74 -10.75 -9.40
N THR A 63 3.77 -10.37 -10.23
CA THR A 63 3.97 -9.39 -11.31
C THR A 63 4.44 -8.04 -10.76
N ALA A 64 3.80 -7.55 -9.69
CA ALA A 64 4.23 -6.31 -9.03
C ALA A 64 5.64 -6.43 -8.41
N ARG A 65 5.95 -7.58 -7.82
CA ARG A 65 7.26 -7.87 -7.21
C ARG A 65 8.39 -7.84 -8.22
N THR A 66 8.15 -8.40 -9.41
CA THR A 66 9.12 -8.46 -10.51
C THR A 66 9.11 -7.19 -11.39
N SER A 67 8.14 -6.29 -11.19
CA SER A 67 8.10 -5.00 -11.88
C SER A 67 9.33 -4.14 -11.53
N GLY A 68 9.83 -3.34 -12.48
CA GLY A 68 10.90 -2.36 -12.20
C GLY A 68 10.43 -1.12 -11.43
N ALA A 69 9.19 -1.10 -10.92
CA ALA A 69 8.59 0.07 -10.32
C ALA A 69 9.19 0.40 -8.95
N ALA A 70 9.40 1.69 -8.69
CA ALA A 70 9.89 2.19 -7.41
C ALA A 70 8.74 2.51 -6.45
N LEU A 71 7.51 2.65 -6.96
CA LEU A 71 6.29 2.78 -6.17
C LEU A 71 5.29 1.72 -6.62
N VAL A 72 4.79 0.91 -5.68
CA VAL A 72 3.67 -0.01 -5.93
C VAL A 72 2.46 0.47 -5.15
N LEU A 73 1.36 0.69 -5.88
CA LEU A 73 0.06 1.06 -5.33
C LEU A 73 -0.81 -0.18 -5.28
N VAL A 74 -1.17 -0.65 -4.09
CA VAL A 74 -2.04 -1.80 -3.88
C VAL A 74 -3.44 -1.30 -3.60
N ASP A 75 -4.36 -1.59 -4.52
CA ASP A 75 -5.70 -1.03 -4.52
C ASP A 75 -6.72 -2.16 -4.32
N ARG A 76 -7.28 -2.24 -3.11
CA ARG A 76 -8.42 -3.09 -2.75
C ARG A 76 -8.24 -4.56 -3.10
N VAL A 77 -6.99 -5.04 -3.09
CA VAL A 77 -6.64 -6.37 -3.58
C VAL A 77 -7.33 -7.48 -2.79
N THR A 78 -7.71 -7.26 -1.53
CA THR A 78 -8.31 -8.31 -0.70
C THR A 78 -9.84 -8.27 -0.61
N ASP A 79 -10.49 -7.36 -1.35
CA ASP A 79 -11.95 -7.22 -1.36
C ASP A 79 -12.60 -8.55 -1.76
N GLY A 80 -13.62 -8.97 -0.98
CA GLY A 80 -14.37 -10.21 -1.21
C GLY A 80 -13.65 -11.50 -0.77
N LEU A 81 -12.39 -11.43 -0.30
CA LEU A 81 -11.70 -12.61 0.22
C LEU A 81 -12.11 -12.97 1.65
N PRO A 82 -12.11 -14.27 2.01
CA PRO A 82 -12.16 -14.69 3.41
C PRO A 82 -10.86 -14.30 4.14
N ALA A 83 -10.94 -14.17 5.46
CA ALA A 83 -9.84 -13.66 6.30
C ALA A 83 -8.49 -14.40 6.09
N ALA A 84 -8.51 -15.73 5.94
CA ALA A 84 -7.29 -16.50 5.69
C ALA A 84 -6.64 -16.15 4.34
N ALA A 85 -7.44 -16.01 3.28
CA ALA A 85 -6.96 -15.63 1.96
C ALA A 85 -6.48 -14.17 1.94
N ARG A 86 -7.19 -13.26 2.63
CA ARG A 86 -6.75 -11.87 2.84
C ARG A 86 -5.37 -11.82 3.47
N ARG A 87 -5.16 -12.56 4.56
CA ARG A 87 -3.87 -12.63 5.26
C ARG A 87 -2.75 -13.16 4.35
N ALA A 88 -3.03 -14.18 3.55
CA ALA A 88 -2.07 -14.72 2.59
C ALA A 88 -1.65 -13.66 1.55
N VAL A 89 -2.61 -12.95 0.96
CA VAL A 89 -2.34 -11.88 -0.01
C VAL A 89 -1.55 -10.74 0.62
N LEU A 90 -1.95 -10.24 1.79
CA LEU A 90 -1.24 -9.14 2.46
C LEU A 90 0.18 -9.53 2.89
N SER A 91 0.38 -10.78 3.34
CA SER A 91 1.71 -11.30 3.61
C SER A 91 2.57 -11.36 2.35
N ALA A 92 1.98 -11.66 1.18
CA ALA A 92 2.69 -11.65 -0.09
C ALA A 92 3.01 -10.22 -0.55
N VAL A 93 2.06 -9.28 -0.38
CA VAL A 93 2.25 -7.84 -0.63
C VAL A 93 3.42 -7.29 0.18
N ARG A 94 3.58 -7.71 1.44
CA ARG A 94 4.75 -7.33 2.24
C ARG A 94 6.08 -7.72 1.57
N GLY A 95 6.14 -8.87 0.90
CA GLY A 95 7.31 -9.30 0.14
C GLY A 95 7.61 -8.46 -1.11
N VAL A 96 6.71 -7.55 -1.52
CA VAL A 96 6.94 -6.61 -2.62
C VAL A 96 7.86 -5.47 -2.18
N ALA A 97 7.80 -5.06 -0.91
CA ALA A 97 8.60 -3.97 -0.35
C ALA A 97 10.08 -4.38 -0.23
N GLY A 98 10.84 -4.14 -1.29
CA GLY A 98 12.28 -4.39 -1.37
C GLY A 98 13.11 -3.10 -1.36
N PRO A 99 14.45 -3.22 -1.32
CA PRO A 99 15.32 -2.06 -1.41
C PRO A 99 15.00 -1.19 -2.64
N GLY A 100 14.75 0.10 -2.42
CA GLY A 100 14.42 1.05 -3.49
C GLY A 100 12.96 1.07 -3.94
N ARG A 101 12.07 0.27 -3.32
CA ARG A 101 10.65 0.25 -3.64
C ARG A 101 9.79 0.57 -2.42
N ALA A 102 8.89 1.54 -2.56
CA ALA A 102 7.85 1.81 -1.57
C ALA A 102 6.54 1.14 -1.96
N VAL A 103 5.77 0.66 -0.98
CA VAL A 103 4.44 0.09 -1.21
C VAL A 103 3.42 0.91 -0.43
N LEU A 104 2.39 1.41 -1.13
CA LEU A 104 1.23 2.06 -0.52
C LEU A 104 0.01 1.15 -0.67
N VAL A 105 -0.68 0.86 0.43
CA VAL A 105 -1.82 -0.07 0.49
C VAL A 105 -3.08 0.68 0.87
N ASP A 106 -4.10 0.64 0.00
CA ASP A 106 -5.50 0.89 0.35
C ASP A 106 -6.26 -0.43 0.36
N ASP A 107 -6.86 -0.78 1.49
CA ASP A 107 -7.64 -2.00 1.68
C ASP A 107 -8.94 -1.69 2.44
N SER A 108 -9.99 -2.48 2.20
CA SER A 108 -11.27 -2.33 2.90
C SER A 108 -11.22 -2.85 4.34
N ASP A 109 -10.26 -3.72 4.67
CA ASP A 109 -9.97 -4.20 6.02
C ASP A 109 -8.68 -3.52 6.56
N PRO A 110 -8.80 -2.34 7.19
CA PRO A 110 -7.65 -1.59 7.67
C PRO A 110 -6.88 -2.33 8.77
N VAL A 111 -7.55 -3.20 9.54
CA VAL A 111 -6.89 -3.97 10.61
C VAL A 111 -5.98 -5.03 10.00
N ALA A 112 -6.47 -5.75 8.99
CA ALA A 112 -5.64 -6.72 8.27
C ALA A 112 -4.47 -6.02 7.56
N ALA A 113 -4.71 -4.89 6.89
CA ALA A 113 -3.65 -4.13 6.22
C ALA A 113 -2.57 -3.63 7.20
N LEU A 114 -2.97 -3.08 8.35
CA LEU A 114 -2.04 -2.61 9.39
C LEU A 114 -1.19 -3.75 9.97
N SER A 115 -1.66 -5.00 9.95
CA SER A 115 -0.91 -6.14 10.47
C SER A 115 0.39 -6.46 9.73
N VAL A 116 0.56 -5.94 8.51
CA VAL A 116 1.78 -6.12 7.69
C VAL A 116 2.54 -4.81 7.44
N ALA A 117 2.02 -3.70 7.96
CA ALA A 117 2.49 -2.35 7.67
C ALA A 117 3.68 -1.96 8.56
N ASP A 118 4.59 -1.18 7.99
CA ASP A 118 5.70 -0.54 8.70
C ASP A 118 5.34 0.90 9.12
N GLY A 119 4.35 1.50 8.44
CA GLY A 119 3.82 2.82 8.76
C GLY A 119 2.40 3.02 8.23
N ALA A 120 1.77 4.12 8.65
CA ALA A 120 0.45 4.51 8.18
C ALA A 120 0.43 5.96 7.69
N LEU A 121 -0.49 6.25 6.77
CA LEU A 121 -0.83 7.59 6.32
C LEU A 121 -2.31 7.79 6.54
N ARG A 122 -2.69 8.74 7.40
CA ARG A 122 -4.09 9.11 7.58
C ARG A 122 -4.44 10.24 6.65
N ALA A 123 -5.45 10.02 5.82
CA ALA A 123 -6.16 11.06 5.11
C ALA A 123 -7.27 11.63 6.01
N ASP A 124 -7.25 12.95 6.22
CA ASP A 124 -8.34 13.65 6.87
C ASP A 124 -9.50 13.92 5.88
N PRO A 125 -10.69 14.34 6.34
CA PRO A 125 -11.82 14.66 5.46
C PRO A 125 -11.57 15.82 4.49
N ALA A 126 -10.54 16.63 4.70
CA ALA A 126 -10.14 17.71 3.80
C ALA A 126 -9.10 17.26 2.75
N GLY A 127 -8.76 15.97 2.72
CA GLY A 127 -7.79 15.39 1.78
C GLY A 127 -6.33 15.58 2.20
N ARG A 128 -6.06 16.08 3.41
CA ARG A 128 -4.69 16.22 3.90
C ARG A 128 -4.17 14.87 4.39
N LEU A 129 -2.95 14.55 3.98
CA LEU A 129 -2.22 13.37 4.44
C LEU A 129 -1.32 13.69 5.62
N VAL A 130 -1.43 12.87 6.67
CA VAL A 130 -0.60 12.95 7.88
C VAL A 130 0.04 11.58 8.12
N PRO A 131 1.39 11.51 8.25
CA PRO A 131 2.06 10.26 8.62
C PRO A 131 1.74 9.89 10.07
N GLU A 132 1.42 8.62 10.29
CA GLU A 132 1.21 8.02 11.60
C GLU A 132 2.23 6.91 11.83
N GLN A 133 2.96 6.98 12.94
CA GLN A 133 3.81 5.88 13.37
C GLN A 133 2.92 4.75 13.90
N ILE A 134 3.10 3.55 13.35
CA ILE A 134 2.54 2.33 13.93
C ILE A 134 3.52 1.92 15.03
N ALA A 135 3.16 2.17 16.28
CA ALA A 135 3.96 1.70 17.40
C ALA A 135 4.03 0.16 17.35
N ALA A 136 5.24 -0.41 17.40
CA ALA A 136 5.37 -1.82 17.75
C ALA A 136 4.71 -2.01 19.12
N PRO A 137 3.86 -3.02 19.31
CA PRO A 137 3.27 -3.23 20.62
C PRO A 137 4.36 -3.64 21.60
N ASP A 138 4.73 -2.73 22.52
CA ASP A 138 5.63 -2.96 23.66
C ASP A 138 4.96 -3.89 24.69
N TYR A 139 4.72 -5.15 24.32
CA TYR A 139 4.15 -6.16 25.22
C TYR A 139 5.18 -6.78 26.18
N LEU A 140 6.41 -6.27 26.26
CA LEU A 140 7.51 -6.85 27.06
C LEU A 140 8.11 -5.92 28.11
N ALA A 141 7.31 -5.00 28.67
CA ALA A 141 7.65 -4.27 29.89
C ALA A 141 6.62 -4.55 30.99
N SER A 142 6.57 -5.77 31.50
CA SER A 142 5.92 -6.13 32.77
C SER A 142 6.57 -7.38 33.36
#